data_AF-A0A1R2BHP8-F1
#
_entry.id   AF-A0A1R2BHP8-F1
#
_cell.length_a   1.000
_cell.length_b   1.000
_cell.length_c   1.000
_cell.angle_alpha   90.00
_cell.angle_beta   90.00
_cell.angle_gamma   90.00
#
_symmetry.space_group_name_H-M   'P 1'
#
loop_
_entity.id
_entity.type
_entity.pdbx_description
1 polymer ?
#
loop_
_entity_poly.entity_id
_entity_poly.type
_entity_poly.pdbx_seq_one_letter_code
_entity_poly.pdbx_strand_id
1 'polypeptide(L)'
;MAEIIQGILEDMVTDLIDFQTREIFSASEVEDIIKTRRNLEYKLMRNNPQKKHFYSAIQYELELEELRQSKKDQLNLKNSSSDRSIVRRILSLFKRFTRAYKHDVDVWKEYINFCIRSKAQRDLSQVMARALQLHSGNEDMWIIGRYVEEKYRNDIESARALLQRAVEVNRLSRRLWVEYFKFEIEHCQDTNAPEIVFRYAVKEVPQVEGELMEIAKSKNLDIKIT
;
A
#
# COMPACT_ATOMS: atom_id res chain seq x y z
N MET A 1 11.24 27.72 -8.01
CA MET A 1 11.77 26.48 -7.39
C MET A 1 12.11 26.69 -5.92
N ALA A 2 12.94 27.69 -5.59
CA ALA A 2 13.26 28.02 -4.20
C ALA A 2 12.01 28.39 -3.36
N GLU A 3 11.10 29.23 -3.88
CA GLU A 3 9.85 29.59 -3.19
C GLU A 3 8.93 28.39 -2.89
N ILE A 4 8.84 27.43 -3.82
CA ILE A 4 8.04 26.21 -3.63
C ILE A 4 8.66 25.33 -2.53
N ILE A 5 9.99 25.21 -2.52
CA ILE A 5 10.71 24.48 -1.48
C ILE A 5 10.53 25.18 -0.13
N GLN A 6 10.58 26.51 -0.11
CA GLN A 6 10.40 27.31 1.08
C GLN A 6 8.99 27.13 1.67
N GLY A 7 7.94 27.18 0.83
CA GLY A 7 6.57 26.89 1.29
C GLY A 7 6.40 25.47 1.84
N ILE A 8 6.98 24.46 1.19
CA ILE A 8 6.96 23.08 1.71
C ILE A 8 7.67 23.00 3.08
N LEU A 9 8.80 23.70 3.25
CA LEU A 9 9.52 23.73 4.52
C LEU A 9 8.74 24.46 5.62
N GLU A 10 8.08 25.57 5.30
CA GLU A 10 7.27 26.36 6.24
C GLU A 10 6.12 25.56 6.84
N ASP A 11 5.41 24.78 6.02
CA ASP A 11 4.35 23.87 6.48
C ASP A 11 4.86 22.84 7.52
N MET A 12 6.16 22.51 7.48
CA MET A 12 6.78 21.53 8.38
C MET A 12 7.40 22.15 9.64
N VAL A 13 7.63 23.47 9.65
CA VAL A 13 8.28 24.14 10.78
C VAL A 13 7.40 24.08 12.03
N THR A 14 6.09 24.22 11.88
CA THR A 14 5.15 24.14 13.01
C THR A 14 5.25 22.79 13.75
N ASP A 15 5.34 21.69 13.02
CA ASP A 15 5.47 20.35 13.59
C ASP A 15 6.84 20.15 14.28
N LEU A 16 7.91 20.71 13.71
CA LEU A 16 9.25 20.65 14.30
C LEU A 16 9.37 21.49 15.58
N ILE A 17 8.69 22.63 15.64
CA ILE A 17 8.61 23.44 16.85
C ILE A 17 7.89 22.66 17.96
N ASP A 18 6.80 21.95 17.68
CA ASP A 18 6.16 21.08 18.67
C ASP A 18 7.13 20.02 19.22
N PHE A 19 7.90 19.36 18.34
CA PHE A 19 8.90 18.40 18.78
C PHE A 19 10.00 19.02 19.66
N GLN A 20 10.40 20.27 19.37
CA GLN A 20 11.34 21.01 20.19
C GLN A 20 10.75 21.36 21.57
N THR A 21 9.51 21.85 21.61
CA THR A 21 8.84 22.21 22.88
C THR A 21 8.62 21.02 23.79
N ARG A 22 8.52 19.81 23.22
CA ARG A 22 8.38 18.54 23.93
C ARG A 22 9.71 17.86 24.22
N GLU A 23 10.83 18.54 23.95
CA GLU A 23 12.19 18.05 24.17
C GLU A 23 12.52 16.73 23.43
N ILE A 24 11.77 16.42 22.37
CA ILE A 24 12.07 15.26 21.50
C ILE A 24 13.30 15.56 20.66
N PHE A 25 13.41 16.78 20.15
CA PHE A 25 14.60 17.23 19.42
C PHE A 25 15.13 18.52 20.03
N SER A 26 16.46 18.65 20.07
CA SER A 26 17.10 19.90 20.45
C SER A 26 16.96 20.95 19.34
N ALA A 27 17.21 22.22 19.66
CA ALA A 27 17.22 23.29 18.67
C ALA A 27 18.21 23.01 17.52
N SER A 28 19.39 22.47 17.84
CA SER A 28 20.40 22.14 16.84
C SER A 28 19.98 20.95 15.97
N GLU A 29 19.38 19.90 16.55
CA GLU A 29 18.86 18.77 15.79
C GLU A 29 17.75 19.21 14.82
N VAL A 30 16.86 20.11 15.25
CA VAL A 30 15.81 20.66 14.39
C VAL A 30 16.40 21.45 13.22
N GLU A 31 17.44 22.26 13.45
CA GLU A 31 18.13 22.99 12.38
C GLU A 31 18.77 22.04 11.37
N ASP A 32 19.42 20.98 11.85
CA ASP A 32 20.00 19.93 11.00
C ASP A 32 18.94 19.16 10.20
N ILE A 33 17.78 18.89 10.79
CA ILE A 33 16.63 18.28 10.09
C ILE A 33 16.14 19.20 8.98
N ILE A 34 15.97 20.50 9.24
CA ILE A 34 15.52 21.48 8.24
C ILE A 34 16.52 21.56 7.09
N LYS A 35 17.82 21.64 7.40
CA LYS A 35 18.90 21.70 6.40
C LYS A 35 18.92 20.43 5.54
N THR A 36 18.78 19.27 6.16
CA THR A 36 18.78 17.98 5.46
C THR A 36 17.55 17.83 4.57
N ARG A 37 16.35 18.14 5.09
CA ARG A 37 15.10 18.15 4.31
C ARG A 37 15.17 19.10 3.13
N ARG A 38 15.70 20.30 3.31
CA ARG A 38 15.91 21.28 2.23
C ARG A 38 16.78 20.69 1.11
N ASN A 39 17.90 20.07 1.46
CA ASN A 39 18.80 19.44 0.48
C ASN A 39 18.14 18.27 -0.27
N LEU A 40 17.31 17.48 0.42
CA LEU A 40 16.53 16.41 -0.20
C LEU A 40 15.47 16.97 -1.15
N GLU A 41 14.74 18.02 -0.77
CA GLU A 41 13.76 18.66 -1.65
C GLU A 41 14.39 19.25 -2.91
N TYR A 42 15.57 19.88 -2.79
CA TYR A 42 16.33 20.33 -3.96
C TYR A 42 16.69 19.18 -4.93
N LYS A 43 16.99 17.99 -4.41
CA LYS A 43 17.26 16.80 -5.25
C LYS A 43 15.99 16.28 -5.93
N LEU A 44 14.84 16.34 -5.24
CA LEU A 44 13.55 15.88 -5.75
C LEU A 44 12.89 16.85 -6.74
N MET A 45 13.21 18.14 -6.68
CA MET A 45 12.65 19.17 -7.59
C MET A 45 13.43 19.34 -8.90
N ARG A 46 14.50 18.56 -9.13
CA ARG A 46 15.21 18.55 -10.41
C ARG A 46 14.28 18.05 -11.53
N ASN A 47 14.46 18.56 -12.75
CA ASN A 47 13.79 17.98 -13.92
C ASN A 47 14.18 16.50 -14.04
N ASN A 48 13.18 15.62 -13.96
CA ASN A 48 13.32 14.16 -13.91
C ASN A 48 14.07 13.61 -12.67
N PRO A 49 13.43 13.62 -11.48
CA PRO A 49 14.04 13.12 -10.26
C PRO A 49 14.27 11.60 -10.35
N GLN A 50 15.51 11.17 -10.12
CA GLN A 50 15.87 9.76 -10.11
C GLN A 50 15.22 9.02 -8.93
N LYS A 51 14.83 7.74 -9.12
CA LYS A 51 14.30 6.85 -8.07
C LYS A 51 15.13 6.90 -6.78
N LYS A 52 16.46 6.87 -6.91
CA LYS A 52 17.40 6.92 -5.78
C LYS A 52 17.15 8.12 -4.85
N HIS A 53 16.72 9.26 -5.39
CA HIS A 53 16.46 10.46 -4.58
C HIS A 53 15.19 10.31 -3.75
N PHE A 54 14.15 9.67 -4.29
CA PHE A 54 12.96 9.32 -3.52
C PHE A 54 13.30 8.32 -2.43
N TYR A 55 14.03 7.25 -2.76
CA TYR A 55 14.48 6.27 -1.77
C TYR A 55 15.29 6.90 -0.65
N SER A 56 16.29 7.73 -0.97
CA SER A 56 17.08 8.43 0.07
C SER A 56 16.22 9.35 0.93
N ALA A 57 15.24 10.05 0.35
CA ALA A 57 14.37 10.93 1.12
C ALA A 57 13.41 10.14 2.03
N ILE A 58 12.83 9.05 1.54
CA ILE A 58 11.93 8.18 2.30
C ILE A 58 12.70 7.49 3.43
N GLN A 59 13.89 6.95 3.14
CA GLN A 59 14.74 6.30 4.12
C GLN A 59 15.11 7.24 5.27
N TYR A 60 15.52 8.47 4.95
CA TYR A 60 15.81 9.48 5.95
C TYR A 60 14.61 9.78 6.87
N GLU A 61 13.41 9.92 6.29
CA GLU A 61 12.20 10.18 7.10
C GLU A 61 11.76 8.96 7.92
N LEU A 62 12.02 7.74 7.46
CA LEU A 62 11.79 6.52 8.23
C LEU A 62 12.70 6.47 9.46
N GLU A 63 14.00 6.69 9.27
CA GLU A 63 14.99 6.75 10.37
C GLU A 63 14.64 7.85 11.37
N LEU A 64 14.18 9.01 10.88
CA LEU A 64 13.76 10.11 11.73
C LEU A 64 12.50 9.76 12.54
N GLU A 65 11.54 9.06 11.96
CA GLU A 65 10.34 8.59 12.67
C GLU A 65 10.69 7.55 13.73
N GLU A 66 11.61 6.62 13.45
CA GLU A 66 12.10 5.65 14.43
C GLU A 66 12.79 6.35 15.61
N LEU A 67 13.65 7.33 15.33
CA LEU A 67 14.29 8.14 16.38
C LEU A 67 13.26 8.91 17.21
N ARG A 68 12.27 9.53 16.56
CA ARG A 68 11.19 10.25 17.24
C ARG A 68 10.38 9.32 18.14
N GLN A 69 10.03 8.13 17.67
CA GLN A 69 9.31 7.12 18.46
C GLN A 69 10.14 6.69 19.68
N SER A 70 11.41 6.35 19.48
CA SER A 70 12.30 5.93 20.57
C SER A 70 12.43 7.01 21.66
N LYS A 71 12.68 8.27 21.28
CA LYS A 71 12.77 9.37 22.24
C LYS A 71 11.44 9.65 22.94
N LYS A 72 10.32 9.57 22.22
CA LYS A 72 8.98 9.73 22.80
C LYS A 72 8.70 8.68 23.88
N ASP A 73 9.07 7.43 23.61
CA ASP A 73 8.87 6.32 24.55
C ASP A 73 9.78 6.47 25.79
N GLN A 74 11.03 6.90 25.60
CA GLN A 74 11.96 7.20 26.70
C GLN A 74 11.43 8.32 27.61
N LEU A 75 10.85 9.37 27.02
CA LEU A 75 10.30 10.53 27.73
C LEU A 75 8.87 10.30 28.26
N ASN A 76 8.25 9.15 27.97
CA ASN A 76 6.86 8.81 28.33
C ASN A 76 5.84 9.90 27.94
N LEU A 77 6.03 10.54 26.78
CA LEU A 77 5.21 11.66 26.35
C LEU A 77 3.84 11.20 25.82
N LYS A 78 2.81 12.00 26.12
CA LYS A 78 1.47 11.82 25.53
C LYS A 78 1.49 12.07 24.03
N ASN A 79 0.46 11.55 23.35
CA ASN A 79 0.26 11.77 21.93
C ASN A 79 0.02 13.25 21.61
N SER A 80 0.71 13.79 20.61
CA SER A 80 0.46 15.13 20.05
C SER A 80 -0.06 15.03 18.63
N SER A 81 -0.65 16.13 18.14
CA SER A 81 -1.12 16.26 16.76
C SER A 81 0.01 16.16 15.73
N SER A 82 1.22 16.56 16.13
CA SER A 82 2.47 16.52 15.36
C SER A 82 3.06 15.11 15.22
N ASP A 83 2.64 14.13 16.04
CA ASP A 83 3.23 12.79 16.04
C ASP A 83 3.02 12.06 14.70
N ARG A 84 2.02 12.47 13.91
CA ARG A 84 1.78 11.93 12.56
C ARG A 84 2.39 12.77 11.44
N SER A 85 3.10 13.85 11.74
CA SER A 85 3.67 14.76 10.74
C SER A 85 4.68 14.06 9.83
N ILE A 86 5.62 13.32 10.41
CA ILE A 86 6.65 12.58 9.67
C ILE A 86 6.01 11.48 8.81
N VAL A 87 5.05 10.73 9.37
CA VAL A 87 4.27 9.74 8.61
C VAL A 87 3.54 10.39 7.43
N ARG A 88 2.86 11.53 7.63
CA ARG A 88 2.20 12.27 6.53
C ARG A 88 3.20 12.71 5.46
N ARG A 89 4.41 13.11 5.86
CA ARG A 89 5.49 13.46 4.94
C ARG A 89 5.95 12.26 4.12
N ILE A 90 6.16 11.11 4.74
CA ILE A 90 6.50 9.86 4.01
C ILE A 90 5.39 9.50 3.02
N LEU A 91 4.11 9.58 3.42
CA LEU A 91 2.97 9.37 2.51
C LEU A 91 3.00 10.35 1.34
N SER A 92 3.31 11.63 1.58
CA SER A 92 3.43 12.65 0.53
C SER A 92 4.59 12.35 -0.44
N LEU A 93 5.74 11.91 0.09
CA LEU A 93 6.88 11.48 -0.72
C LEU A 93 6.53 10.29 -1.61
N PHE A 94 5.85 9.26 -1.09
CA PHE A 94 5.37 8.13 -1.89
C PHE A 94 4.32 8.55 -2.95
N LYS A 95 3.42 9.50 -2.63
CA LYS A 95 2.48 10.06 -3.63
C LYS A 95 3.23 10.76 -4.76
N ARG A 96 4.29 11.49 -4.46
CA ARG A 96 5.15 12.12 -5.48
C ARG A 96 5.92 11.05 -6.26
N PHE A 97 6.41 10.02 -5.58
CA PHE A 97 7.19 8.94 -6.17
C PHE A 97 6.35 8.15 -7.20
N THR A 98 5.15 7.71 -6.82
CA THR A 98 4.20 7.02 -7.71
C THR A 98 3.71 7.89 -8.87
N ARG A 99 3.62 9.22 -8.70
CA ARG A 99 3.31 10.15 -9.80
C ARG A 99 4.44 10.27 -10.82
N ALA A 100 5.69 10.23 -10.35
CA ALA A 100 6.87 10.28 -11.21
C ALA A 100 7.11 8.93 -11.92
N TYR A 101 6.91 7.81 -11.21
CA TYR A 101 7.17 6.45 -11.69
C TYR A 101 5.89 5.60 -11.72
N LYS A 102 4.92 6.01 -12.54
CA LYS A 102 3.57 5.41 -12.58
C LYS A 102 3.58 3.93 -12.95
N HIS A 103 4.48 3.51 -13.84
CA HIS A 103 4.56 2.15 -14.37
C HIS A 103 5.37 1.18 -13.50
N ASP A 104 6.03 1.69 -12.45
CA ASP A 104 6.85 0.85 -11.57
C ASP A 104 6.01 0.21 -10.47
N VAL A 105 5.64 -1.05 -10.67
CA VAL A 105 4.79 -1.84 -9.77
C VAL A 105 5.42 -1.98 -8.38
N ASP A 106 6.75 -2.08 -8.28
CA ASP A 106 7.42 -2.30 -7.00
C ASP A 106 7.29 -1.08 -6.09
N VAL A 107 7.36 0.13 -6.65
CA VAL A 107 7.10 1.38 -5.92
C VAL A 107 5.66 1.44 -5.38
N TRP A 108 4.69 0.93 -6.14
CA TRP A 108 3.31 0.82 -5.66
C TRP A 108 3.17 -0.20 -4.53
N LYS A 109 3.81 -1.38 -4.64
CA LYS A 109 3.84 -2.41 -3.59
C LYS A 109 4.43 -1.85 -2.29
N GLU A 110 5.56 -1.16 -2.37
CA GLU A 110 6.21 -0.50 -1.22
C GLU A 110 5.29 0.55 -0.58
N TYR A 111 4.63 1.38 -1.40
CA TYR A 111 3.72 2.38 -0.88
C TYR A 111 2.51 1.76 -0.16
N ILE A 112 1.91 0.73 -0.73
CA ILE A 112 0.81 -0.02 -0.11
C ILE A 112 1.27 -0.63 1.22
N ASN A 113 2.44 -1.28 1.25
CA ASN A 113 3.02 -1.84 2.47
C ASN A 113 3.24 -0.77 3.55
N PHE A 114 3.71 0.42 3.18
CA PHE A 114 3.86 1.53 4.12
C PHE A 114 2.51 2.03 4.65
N CYS A 115 1.49 2.17 3.80
CA CYS A 115 0.13 2.55 4.21
C CYS A 115 -0.46 1.56 5.22
N ILE A 116 -0.24 0.26 5.02
CA ILE A 116 -0.64 -0.81 5.94
C ILE A 116 0.06 -0.64 7.29
N ARG A 117 1.40 -0.54 7.29
CA ARG A 117 2.20 -0.39 8.53
C ARG A 117 1.83 0.86 9.32
N SER A 118 1.59 1.96 8.62
CA SER A 118 1.21 3.26 9.22
C SER A 118 -0.26 3.38 9.59
N LYS A 119 -1.09 2.34 9.34
CA LYS A 119 -2.54 2.31 9.57
C LYS A 119 -3.27 3.48 8.86
N ALA A 120 -2.75 3.92 7.71
CA ALA A 120 -3.29 5.04 6.95
C ALA A 120 -4.43 4.59 6.01
N GLN A 121 -5.58 4.24 6.58
CA GLN A 121 -6.71 3.61 5.84
C GLN A 121 -7.22 4.44 4.65
N ARG A 122 -7.33 5.76 4.82
CA ARG A 122 -7.80 6.66 3.75
C ARG A 122 -6.82 6.70 2.57
N ASP A 123 -5.53 6.80 2.87
CA ASP A 123 -4.47 6.79 1.85
C ASP A 123 -4.39 5.42 1.18
N LEU A 124 -4.49 4.32 1.94
CA LEU A 124 -4.50 2.95 1.43
C LEU A 124 -5.61 2.76 0.38
N SER A 125 -6.85 3.15 0.69
CA SER A 125 -7.99 3.04 -0.24
C SER A 125 -7.74 3.82 -1.54
N GLN A 126 -7.22 5.04 -1.42
CA GLN A 126 -6.92 5.89 -2.58
C GLN A 126 -5.79 5.33 -3.45
N VAL A 127 -4.76 4.77 -2.80
CA VAL A 127 -3.60 4.18 -3.48
C VAL A 127 -4.00 2.90 -4.18
N MET A 128 -4.75 2.01 -3.53
CA MET A 128 -5.26 0.79 -4.13
C MET A 128 -6.11 1.08 -5.37
N ALA A 129 -7.06 2.01 -5.26
CA ALA A 129 -7.91 2.39 -6.39
C ALA A 129 -7.09 2.88 -7.60
N ARG A 130 -6.06 3.71 -7.36
CA ARG A 130 -5.17 4.20 -8.42
C ARG A 130 -4.25 3.10 -8.97
N ALA A 131 -3.72 2.25 -8.11
CA ALA A 131 -2.84 1.16 -8.50
C ALA A 131 -3.57 0.18 -9.43
N LEU A 132 -4.80 -0.23 -9.07
CA LEU A 132 -5.63 -1.14 -9.87
C LEU A 132 -6.06 -0.52 -11.21
N GLN A 133 -6.29 0.79 -11.26
CA GLN A 133 -6.59 1.49 -12.53
C GLN A 133 -5.40 1.53 -13.48
N LEU A 134 -4.18 1.74 -12.96
CA LEU A 134 -2.98 1.85 -13.78
C LEU A 134 -2.38 0.49 -14.16
N HIS A 135 -2.55 -0.51 -13.29
CA HIS A 135 -1.95 -1.84 -13.40
C HIS A 135 -3.01 -2.93 -13.48
N SER A 136 -4.05 -2.69 -14.27
CA SER A 136 -5.19 -3.61 -14.37
C SER A 136 -4.82 -4.99 -14.92
N GLY A 137 -3.74 -5.10 -15.70
CA GLY A 137 -3.20 -6.36 -16.22
C GLY A 137 -2.27 -7.10 -15.26
N ASN A 138 -1.89 -6.50 -14.12
CA ASN A 138 -0.95 -7.12 -13.19
C ASN A 138 -1.70 -7.93 -12.12
N GLU A 139 -1.55 -9.25 -12.17
CA GLU A 139 -2.19 -10.18 -11.24
C GLU A 139 -1.83 -9.91 -9.77
N ASP A 140 -0.57 -9.56 -9.48
CA ASP A 140 -0.13 -9.31 -8.10
C ASP A 140 -0.88 -8.13 -7.47
N MET A 141 -1.23 -7.10 -8.26
CA MET A 141 -1.95 -5.93 -7.74
C MET A 141 -3.36 -6.29 -7.29
N TRP A 142 -4.05 -7.16 -8.03
CA TRP A 142 -5.36 -7.66 -7.66
C TRP A 142 -5.30 -8.53 -6.41
N ILE A 143 -4.33 -9.43 -6.35
CA ILE A 143 -4.13 -10.31 -5.20
C ILE A 143 -3.83 -9.48 -3.94
N ILE A 144 -2.94 -8.49 -4.03
CA ILE A 144 -2.64 -7.57 -2.92
C ILE A 144 -3.91 -6.80 -2.50
N GLY A 145 -4.70 -6.30 -3.45
CA GLY A 145 -5.95 -5.60 -3.14
C GLY A 145 -6.95 -6.47 -2.37
N ARG A 146 -7.11 -7.71 -2.79
CA ARG A 146 -7.91 -8.71 -2.07
C ARG A 146 -7.38 -8.96 -0.65
N TYR A 147 -6.07 -9.17 -0.47
CA TYR A 147 -5.45 -9.32 0.86
C TYR A 147 -5.68 -8.08 1.74
N VAL A 148 -5.65 -6.88 1.16
CA VAL A 148 -5.88 -5.62 1.86
C VAL A 148 -7.31 -5.56 2.42
N GLU A 149 -8.32 -5.80 1.57
CA GLU A 149 -9.73 -5.74 1.98
C GLU A 149 -10.05 -6.84 3.01
N GLU A 150 -9.59 -8.06 2.78
CA GLU A 150 -9.83 -9.19 3.68
C GLU A 150 -9.13 -9.01 5.04
N LYS A 151 -7.80 -8.91 5.06
CA LYS A 151 -7.04 -9.00 6.33
C LYS A 151 -7.00 -7.71 7.11
N TYR A 152 -7.01 -6.56 6.43
CA TYR A 152 -6.79 -5.27 7.09
C TYR A 152 -8.07 -4.46 7.25
N ARG A 153 -9.07 -4.68 6.40
CA ARG A 153 -10.37 -3.99 6.50
C ARG A 153 -11.49 -4.92 6.98
N ASN A 154 -11.25 -6.23 7.02
CA ASN A 154 -12.21 -7.24 7.42
C ASN A 154 -13.51 -7.16 6.59
N ASP A 155 -13.36 -6.82 5.31
CA ASP A 155 -14.45 -6.65 4.35
C ASP A 155 -14.37 -7.74 3.27
N ILE A 156 -15.05 -8.85 3.54
CA ILE A 156 -15.09 -10.03 2.68
C ILE A 156 -15.85 -9.70 1.38
N GLU A 157 -16.88 -8.86 1.43
CA GLU A 157 -17.69 -8.49 0.26
C GLU A 157 -16.88 -7.63 -0.72
N SER A 158 -16.15 -6.65 -0.21
CA SER A 158 -15.22 -5.85 -1.03
C SER A 158 -14.09 -6.70 -1.61
N ALA A 159 -13.54 -7.64 -0.82
CA ALA A 159 -12.53 -8.58 -1.32
C ALA A 159 -13.08 -9.47 -2.45
N ARG A 160 -14.33 -9.97 -2.32
CA ARG A 160 -15.03 -10.73 -3.36
C ARG A 160 -15.24 -9.90 -4.62
N ALA A 161 -15.77 -8.69 -4.48
CA ALA A 161 -16.02 -7.79 -5.61
C ALA A 161 -14.72 -7.44 -6.37
N LEU A 162 -13.59 -7.29 -5.66
CA LEU A 162 -12.29 -7.10 -6.28
C LEU A 162 -11.85 -8.31 -7.11
N LEU A 163 -12.04 -9.54 -6.60
CA LEU A 163 -11.69 -10.77 -7.33
C LEU A 163 -12.57 -10.99 -8.56
N GLN A 164 -13.88 -10.75 -8.45
CA GLN A 164 -14.80 -10.80 -9.58
C GLN A 164 -14.37 -9.85 -10.70
N ARG A 165 -14.05 -8.60 -10.34
CA ARG A 165 -13.51 -7.63 -11.30
C ARG A 165 -12.15 -8.05 -11.85
N ALA A 166 -11.29 -8.66 -11.04
CA ALA A 166 -9.96 -9.11 -11.47
C ALA A 166 -10.05 -10.16 -12.58
N VAL A 167 -10.93 -11.16 -12.44
CA VAL A 167 -11.14 -12.21 -13.45
C VAL A 167 -11.86 -11.70 -14.69
N GLU A 168 -12.76 -10.71 -14.55
CA GLU A 168 -13.41 -10.07 -15.71
C GLU A 168 -12.41 -9.33 -16.61
N VAL A 169 -11.45 -8.64 -15.99
CA VAL A 169 -10.39 -7.89 -16.68
C VAL A 169 -9.32 -8.83 -17.23
N ASN A 170 -8.96 -9.89 -16.48
CA ASN A 170 -7.88 -10.81 -16.80
C ASN A 170 -8.40 -12.24 -16.97
N ARG A 171 -9.32 -12.45 -17.91
CA ARG A 171 -10.05 -13.73 -18.09
C ARG A 171 -9.16 -14.94 -18.32
N LEU A 172 -8.00 -14.72 -18.95
CA LEU A 172 -7.04 -15.78 -19.27
C LEU A 172 -6.04 -16.07 -18.13
N SER A 173 -6.11 -15.31 -17.03
CA SER A 173 -5.21 -15.49 -15.90
C SER A 173 -5.63 -16.69 -15.06
N ARG A 174 -4.90 -17.81 -15.23
CA ARG A 174 -5.02 -18.99 -14.36
C ARG A 174 -4.89 -18.63 -12.88
N ARG A 175 -3.91 -17.80 -12.53
CA ARG A 175 -3.59 -17.47 -11.15
C ARG A 175 -4.74 -16.74 -10.45
N LEU A 176 -5.39 -15.78 -11.13
CA LEU A 176 -6.52 -15.06 -10.56
C LEU A 176 -7.76 -15.94 -10.37
N TRP A 177 -8.02 -16.87 -11.29
CA TRP A 177 -9.09 -17.84 -11.12
C TRP A 177 -8.86 -18.79 -9.95
N VAL A 178 -7.64 -19.29 -9.79
CA VAL A 178 -7.26 -20.14 -8.65
C VAL A 178 -7.41 -19.39 -7.33
N GLU A 179 -6.93 -18.16 -7.25
CA GLU A 179 -7.07 -17.33 -6.04
C GLU A 179 -8.54 -16.99 -5.75
N TYR A 180 -9.36 -16.75 -6.79
CA TYR A 180 -10.79 -16.50 -6.58
C TYR A 180 -11.51 -17.74 -6.04
N PHE A 181 -11.22 -18.92 -6.60
CA PHE A 181 -11.79 -20.17 -6.16
C PHE A 181 -11.40 -20.53 -4.72
N LYS A 182 -10.10 -20.39 -4.37
CA LYS A 182 -9.63 -20.57 -2.98
C LYS A 182 -10.35 -19.63 -2.02
N PHE A 183 -10.51 -18.37 -2.41
CA PHE A 183 -11.18 -17.37 -1.58
C PHE A 183 -12.63 -17.74 -1.28
N GLU A 184 -13.40 -18.18 -2.28
CA GLU A 184 -14.80 -18.61 -2.06
C GLU A 184 -14.88 -19.89 -1.22
N ILE A 185 -13.93 -20.83 -1.35
CA ILE A 185 -13.89 -22.01 -0.47
C ILE A 185 -13.66 -21.61 1.00
N GLU A 186 -12.82 -20.61 1.24
CA GLU A 186 -12.47 -20.19 2.59
C GLU A 186 -13.58 -19.36 3.26
N HIS A 187 -14.34 -18.57 2.50
CA HIS A 187 -15.23 -17.54 3.04
C HIS A 187 -16.72 -17.71 2.71
N CYS A 188 -17.10 -18.66 1.84
CA CYS A 188 -18.50 -18.85 1.48
C CYS A 188 -19.16 -19.92 2.36
N GLN A 189 -20.33 -19.59 2.91
CA GLN A 189 -21.21 -20.55 3.60
C GLN A 189 -22.11 -21.29 2.61
N ASP A 190 -22.31 -20.72 1.41
CA ASP A 190 -23.15 -21.29 0.36
C ASP A 190 -22.34 -22.24 -0.52
N THR A 191 -22.82 -23.48 -0.65
CA THR A 191 -22.16 -24.57 -1.39
C THR A 191 -22.00 -24.29 -2.89
N ASN A 192 -22.79 -23.36 -3.45
CA ASN A 192 -22.90 -23.15 -4.89
C ASN A 192 -21.87 -22.16 -5.46
N ALA A 193 -21.36 -21.21 -4.66
CA ALA A 193 -20.46 -20.17 -5.18
C ALA A 193 -19.14 -20.75 -5.73
N PRO A 194 -18.45 -21.67 -5.02
CA PRO A 194 -17.25 -22.32 -5.56
C PRO A 194 -17.52 -23.11 -6.84
N GLU A 195 -18.67 -23.78 -6.93
CA GLU A 195 -19.07 -24.54 -8.12
C GLU A 195 -19.29 -23.62 -9.34
N ILE A 196 -19.93 -22.47 -9.13
CA ILE A 196 -20.12 -21.48 -10.19
C ILE A 196 -18.76 -20.95 -10.68
N VAL A 197 -17.87 -20.58 -9.76
CA VAL A 197 -16.52 -20.10 -10.11
C VAL A 197 -15.74 -21.18 -10.86
N PHE A 198 -15.82 -22.44 -10.42
CA PHE A 198 -15.18 -23.56 -11.11
C PHE A 198 -15.65 -23.68 -12.56
N ARG A 199 -16.96 -23.67 -12.80
CA ARG A 199 -17.52 -23.78 -14.16
C ARG A 199 -17.05 -22.64 -15.06
N TYR A 200 -17.04 -21.40 -14.56
CA TYR A 200 -16.57 -20.24 -15.34
C TYR A 200 -15.05 -20.30 -15.58
N ALA A 201 -14.27 -20.69 -14.58
CA ALA A 201 -12.82 -20.82 -14.70
C ALA A 201 -12.43 -21.85 -15.76
N VAL A 202 -13.06 -23.03 -15.76
CA VAL A 202 -12.80 -24.10 -16.74
C VAL A 202 -13.21 -23.67 -18.15
N LYS A 203 -14.30 -22.91 -18.28
CA LYS A 203 -14.75 -22.39 -19.58
C LYS A 203 -13.75 -21.40 -20.18
N GLU A 204 -13.23 -20.46 -19.38
CA GLU A 204 -12.30 -19.44 -19.86
C GLU A 204 -10.86 -19.96 -19.96
N VAL A 205 -10.43 -20.83 -19.03
CA VAL A 205 -9.08 -21.39 -18.98
C VAL A 205 -9.13 -22.91 -18.69
N PRO A 206 -9.32 -23.75 -19.73
CA PRO A 206 -9.49 -25.20 -19.56
C PRO A 206 -8.33 -25.90 -18.83
N GLN A 207 -7.11 -25.36 -18.93
CA GLN A 207 -5.92 -25.95 -18.29
C GLN A 207 -5.95 -25.90 -16.75
N VAL A 208 -6.87 -25.14 -16.16
CA VAL A 208 -6.94 -24.90 -14.71
C VAL A 208 -7.78 -25.96 -14.00
N GLU A 209 -8.57 -26.75 -14.74
CA GLU A 209 -9.48 -27.76 -14.21
C GLU A 209 -8.81 -28.74 -13.24
N GLY A 210 -7.66 -29.30 -13.63
CA GLY A 210 -6.93 -30.26 -12.80
C GLY A 210 -6.50 -29.68 -11.44
N GLU A 211 -5.99 -28.44 -11.44
CA GLU A 211 -5.57 -27.76 -10.21
C GLU A 211 -6.76 -27.43 -9.30
N LEU A 212 -7.87 -26.93 -9.87
CA LEU A 212 -9.07 -26.63 -9.08
C LEU A 212 -9.68 -27.89 -8.47
N MET A 213 -9.67 -29.02 -9.20
CA MET A 213 -10.13 -30.30 -8.68
C MET A 213 -9.25 -30.82 -7.54
N GLU A 214 -7.93 -30.65 -7.61
CA GLU A 214 -7.03 -30.99 -6.49
C GLU A 214 -7.33 -30.12 -5.26
N ILE A 215 -7.53 -28.81 -5.45
CA ILE A 215 -7.88 -27.88 -4.37
C ILE A 215 -9.23 -28.28 -3.74
N ALA A 216 -10.24 -28.58 -4.56
CA ALA A 216 -11.56 -29.01 -4.08
C ALA A 216 -11.49 -30.31 -3.26
N LYS A 217 -10.76 -31.32 -3.75
CA LYS A 217 -10.54 -32.59 -3.05
C LYS A 217 -9.83 -32.39 -1.72
N SER A 218 -8.82 -31.51 -1.66
CA SER A 218 -8.10 -31.22 -0.42
C SER A 218 -8.98 -30.61 0.68
N LYS A 219 -10.14 -30.07 0.30
CA LYS A 219 -11.10 -29.39 1.18
C LYS A 219 -12.42 -30.16 1.33
N ASN A 220 -12.49 -31.42 0.87
CA ASN A 220 -13.69 -32.28 0.89
C ASN A 220 -14.94 -31.65 0.23
N LEU A 221 -14.77 -30.88 -0.86
CA LEU A 221 -15.87 -30.34 -1.65
C LEU A 221 -16.22 -31.28 -2.81
N ASP A 222 -17.45 -31.80 -2.83
CA ASP A 222 -18.02 -32.55 -3.95
C ASP A 222 -18.54 -31.56 -5.02
N ILE A 223 -17.68 -31.21 -5.98
CA ILE A 223 -18.07 -30.38 -7.12
C ILE A 223 -18.72 -31.26 -8.19
N LYS A 224 -20.01 -31.06 -8.44
CA LYS A 224 -20.72 -31.77 -9.49
C LYS A 224 -20.35 -31.18 -10.86
N ILE A 225 -19.59 -31.95 -11.62
CA ILE A 225 -19.32 -31.66 -13.03
C ILE A 225 -20.58 -32.09 -13.80
N THR A 226 -21.49 -31.15 -14.10
CA THR A 226 -22.63 -31.38 -14.99
C THR A 226 -22.87 -30.14 -15.82
#